data_AF-A0A927NY29-F1
#
_entry.id   AF-A0A927NY29-F1
#
_cell.length_a   1.000
_cell.length_b   1.000
_cell.length_c   1.000
_cell.angle_alpha   90.00
_cell.angle_beta   90.00
_cell.angle_gamma   90.00
#
_symmetry.space_group_name_H-M   'P 1'
#
loop_
_entity.id
_entity.type
_entity.pdbx_description
1 polymer ?
#
loop_
_entity_poly.entity_id
_entity_poly.type
_entity_poly.pdbx_seq_one_letter_code
_entity_poly.pdbx_strand_id
1 'polypeptide(L)'
;MKRTRFASGLLLFVLLLGCLTFPAKAERAMKLKSIVAVDDETIWIHTSLGLVPFSKDGKIAGEARCPWMDCYAVTPDGRIYYAQNGTIAETNGNGYEIQKWNTPLAEITKILVSKNYILIMANETVATLNRHTGAFLSIPMAGLKDIGYYNNDCFIVYLDNFGGIIGTLKCATLEEINYRNTGAVYHGICLSSATSGAYFYNQNNIFSMEKWAKDSSIKKYATFKKDGDIESVVMDNENIYALTRSSLTVHSLEYARIENQKTLSFAMSSTEGQDPRMQKAIEIFAQRHPEYTIKFTGVPRFDTAEAEILSNKSSYDIFYLSSYFESEFKSGDMLMDLSGNETIAENLTHYMEMPFLFENDGSLFGVPVMVQPYTLRASKEKLDKLGIEIPDSWTWDDFFALAEYAKSSNQYLISATDGWDPILCQYESIYCDFYEGVHDYNTEVFQNLVRKWKNLECEGLIYRVNDPSASGGIFRFEEVYYGKDTVSILPMPQLDGRSATPISMYGLYVNRYSKNAEMAVEFLEIYSSPEVQAESQSPYWPMLDVDVNDCAEFYGWYNPELGLSSLTPEDDAIWRELLRTGVVYERNRDFIHTLSELNRQLFEDEISLEEYFAKVTEQTS
;
A
#
# COMPACT_ATOMS: atom_id res chain seq x y z
N MET A 1 27.51 -18.46 0.90
CA MET A 1 26.23 -17.71 1.00
C MET A 1 25.91 -17.51 2.48
N LYS A 2 26.43 -16.48 3.17
CA LYS A 2 25.75 -15.21 3.52
C LYS A 2 24.21 -15.31 3.62
N ARG A 3 23.69 -15.51 4.84
CA ARG A 3 22.33 -15.08 5.28
C ARG A 3 22.38 -14.67 6.78
N THR A 4 22.21 -13.37 6.98
CA THR A 4 21.57 -12.64 8.09
C THR A 4 21.27 -13.39 9.41
N ARG A 5 22.06 -13.09 10.45
CA ARG A 5 21.70 -13.16 11.88
C ARG A 5 21.75 -11.74 12.45
N PHE A 6 20.62 -11.05 12.55
CA PHE A 6 20.55 -9.73 13.22
C PHE A 6 19.47 -9.66 14.30
N ALA A 7 18.43 -10.50 14.26
CA ALA A 7 17.30 -10.40 15.19
C ALA A 7 17.56 -11.04 16.58
N SER A 8 18.49 -11.99 16.71
CA SER A 8 18.69 -12.75 17.96
C SER A 8 19.68 -12.12 18.95
N GLY A 9 20.41 -11.06 18.56
CA GLY A 9 21.41 -10.40 19.41
C GLY A 9 20.82 -9.41 20.42
N LEU A 10 19.73 -8.72 20.06
CA LEU A 10 19.16 -7.64 20.87
C LEU A 10 18.47 -8.16 22.13
N LEU A 11 17.81 -9.33 22.04
CA LEU A 11 17.07 -9.94 23.15
C LEU A 11 17.99 -10.54 24.23
N LEU A 12 19.16 -11.07 23.82
CA LEU A 12 20.16 -11.61 24.76
C LEU A 12 20.88 -10.49 25.54
N PHE A 13 20.92 -9.28 24.99
CA PHE A 13 21.65 -8.13 25.54
C PHE A 13 20.88 -7.43 26.68
N VAL A 14 19.55 -7.38 26.61
CA VAL A 14 18.70 -6.84 27.69
C VAL A 14 18.82 -7.69 28.97
N LEU A 15 19.07 -9.00 28.83
CA LEU A 15 19.26 -9.92 29.97
C LEU A 15 20.65 -9.76 30.64
N LEU A 16 21.68 -9.29 29.93
CA LEU A 16 23.04 -9.11 30.47
C LEU A 16 23.22 -7.84 31.32
N LEU A 17 22.33 -6.84 31.19
CA LEU A 17 22.36 -5.62 32.00
C LEU A 17 22.13 -5.87 33.51
N GLY A 18 21.57 -7.02 33.88
CA GLY A 18 21.41 -7.45 35.28
C GLY A 18 22.70 -7.94 35.96
N CYS A 19 23.81 -8.10 35.22
CA CYS A 19 25.03 -8.76 35.73
C CYS A 19 26.32 -7.92 35.64
N LEU A 20 26.22 -6.59 35.46
CA LEU A 20 27.41 -5.72 35.48
C LEU A 20 28.01 -5.64 36.89
N THR A 21 29.23 -6.16 37.06
CA THR A 21 30.01 -6.05 38.30
C THR A 21 30.86 -4.78 38.28
N PHE A 22 30.56 -3.85 39.20
CA PHE A 22 31.35 -2.61 39.35
C PHE A 22 32.47 -2.80 40.38
N PRO A 23 33.67 -2.20 40.18
CA PRO A 23 34.70 -2.18 41.20
C PRO A 23 34.21 -1.46 42.47
N ALA A 24 34.47 -2.06 43.63
CA ALA A 24 33.92 -1.71 44.96
C ALA A 24 34.26 -0.30 45.52
N LYS A 25 34.70 0.66 44.70
CA LYS A 25 35.07 2.03 45.14
C LYS A 25 34.28 3.18 44.50
N ALA A 26 33.21 2.91 43.75
CA ALA A 26 32.33 3.95 43.19
C ALA A 26 31.01 4.05 43.99
N GLU A 27 31.01 4.80 45.08
CA GLU A 27 29.89 4.92 46.02
C GLU A 27 28.77 5.89 45.56
N ARG A 28 28.58 6.07 44.24
CA ARG A 28 27.42 6.79 43.69
C ARG A 28 26.76 5.93 42.62
N ALA A 29 25.51 5.55 42.86
CA ALA A 29 24.68 4.85 41.89
C ALA A 29 24.60 5.66 40.60
N MET A 30 25.25 5.15 39.54
CA MET A 30 25.23 5.73 38.21
C MET A 30 23.86 5.43 37.59
N LYS A 31 23.04 6.46 37.31
CA LYS A 31 21.74 6.25 36.65
C LYS A 31 21.95 6.22 35.14
N LEU A 32 21.53 5.13 34.51
CA LEU A 32 21.43 5.00 33.05
C LEU A 32 20.36 5.98 32.54
N LYS A 33 20.71 6.80 31.54
CA LYS A 33 19.76 7.69 30.86
C LYS A 33 19.36 7.16 29.49
N SER A 34 20.35 6.78 28.67
CA SER A 34 20.11 6.26 27.32
C SER A 34 21.32 5.48 26.81
N ILE A 35 21.10 4.54 25.88
CA ILE A 35 22.16 3.93 25.06
C ILE A 35 22.30 4.78 23.80
N VAL A 36 23.53 5.10 23.42
CA VAL A 36 23.82 6.22 22.50
C VAL A 36 24.31 5.76 21.14
N ALA A 37 25.29 4.86 21.12
CA ALA A 37 25.90 4.36 19.90
C ALA A 37 26.52 2.99 20.15
N VAL A 38 26.55 2.16 19.11
CA VAL A 38 27.22 0.87 19.08
C VAL A 38 28.10 0.85 17.84
N ASP A 39 29.40 0.76 18.02
CA ASP A 39 30.32 0.37 16.95
C ASP A 39 30.77 -1.09 17.16
N ASP A 40 31.69 -1.55 16.30
CA ASP A 40 32.14 -2.95 16.31
C ASP A 40 32.89 -3.36 17.59
N GLU A 41 33.32 -2.43 18.46
CA GLU A 41 34.10 -2.76 19.66
C GLU A 41 33.59 -2.08 20.95
N THR A 42 32.83 -0.98 20.84
CA THR A 42 32.45 -0.10 21.95
C THR A 42 30.97 0.28 21.93
N ILE A 43 30.36 0.32 23.11
CA ILE A 43 29.01 0.82 23.36
C ILE A 43 29.12 2.08 24.20
N TRP A 44 28.54 3.17 23.71
CA TRP A 44 28.49 4.42 24.46
C TRP A 44 27.18 4.52 25.23
N ILE A 45 27.32 4.73 26.54
CA ILE A 45 26.18 4.82 27.46
C ILE A 45 26.13 6.22 28.05
N HIS A 46 24.98 6.88 27.94
CA HIS A 46 24.73 8.14 28.61
C HIS A 46 24.28 7.87 30.05
N THR A 47 25.02 8.43 31.00
CA THR A 47 24.79 8.23 32.43
C THR A 47 24.63 9.57 33.14
N SER A 48 24.24 9.54 34.41
CA SER A 48 24.25 10.71 35.29
C SER A 48 25.64 11.35 35.49
N LEU A 49 26.72 10.72 35.01
CA LEU A 49 28.10 11.22 35.09
C LEU A 49 28.69 11.61 33.72
N GLY A 50 27.90 11.57 32.65
CA GLY A 50 28.34 11.85 31.27
C GLY A 50 28.24 10.62 30.34
N LEU A 51 28.80 10.74 29.13
CA LEU A 51 28.96 9.63 28.20
C LEU A 51 30.11 8.72 28.68
N VAL A 52 29.87 7.42 28.75
CA VAL A 52 30.85 6.43 29.21
C VAL A 52 30.98 5.34 28.14
N PRO A 53 32.21 5.09 27.63
CA PRO A 53 32.44 4.00 26.71
C PRO A 53 32.57 2.68 27.47
N PHE A 54 31.84 1.67 27.01
CA PHE A 54 31.98 0.29 27.46
C PHE A 54 32.47 -0.56 26.29
N SER A 55 33.52 -1.34 26.49
CA SER A 55 33.91 -2.38 25.54
C SER A 55 32.84 -3.48 25.49
N LYS A 56 32.81 -4.27 24.42
CA LYS A 56 31.90 -5.43 24.29
C LYS A 56 31.98 -6.45 25.44
N ASP A 57 33.09 -6.51 26.17
CA ASP A 57 33.25 -7.36 27.38
C ASP A 57 32.77 -6.67 28.69
N GLY A 58 32.09 -5.52 28.59
CA GLY A 58 31.45 -4.83 29.70
C GLY A 58 32.38 -4.02 30.59
N LYS A 59 33.64 -3.80 30.19
CA LYS A 59 34.59 -2.96 30.91
C LYS A 59 34.52 -1.51 30.44
N ILE A 60 34.83 -0.58 31.33
CA ILE A 60 34.99 0.83 30.95
C ILE A 60 36.24 0.92 30.05
N ALA A 61 36.04 1.32 28.80
CA ALA A 61 37.10 1.46 27.82
C ALA A 61 37.81 2.82 28.00
N GLY A 62 38.72 2.90 28.98
CA GLY A 62 39.58 4.07 29.21
C GLY A 62 39.14 5.03 30.33
N GLU A 63 40.01 5.99 30.67
CA GLU A 63 39.75 7.00 31.73
C GLU A 63 38.93 8.21 31.24
N ALA A 64 38.54 8.23 29.96
CA ALA A 64 37.88 9.37 29.34
C ALA A 64 36.47 9.59 29.92
N ARG A 65 36.32 10.64 30.73
CA ARG A 65 35.02 11.21 31.09
C ARG A 65 34.80 12.44 30.23
N CYS A 66 33.82 12.41 29.33
CA CYS A 66 33.34 13.65 28.74
C CYS A 66 32.59 14.46 29.82
N PRO A 67 32.96 15.73 30.08
CA PRO A 67 32.25 16.59 31.03
C PRO A 67 30.81 16.84 30.57
N TRP A 68 29.99 17.50 31.40
CA TRP A 68 28.60 17.84 31.06
C TRP A 68 28.50 18.53 29.69
N MET A 69 27.80 17.90 28.75
CA MET A 69 27.59 18.39 27.38
C MET A 69 26.17 18.88 27.22
N ASP A 70 25.98 19.95 26.43
CA ASP A 70 24.65 20.48 26.10
C ASP A 70 23.94 19.58 25.09
N CYS A 71 24.68 19.09 24.09
CA CYS A 71 24.26 18.04 23.14
C CYS A 71 25.46 17.39 22.46
N TYR A 72 25.24 16.25 21.78
CA TYR A 72 26.28 15.53 21.04
C TYR A 72 25.74 14.77 19.82
N ALA A 73 26.63 14.35 18.93
CA ALA A 73 26.38 13.45 17.80
C ALA A 73 27.52 12.43 17.66
N VAL A 74 27.20 11.22 17.20
CA VAL A 74 28.19 10.15 16.95
C VAL A 74 28.12 9.75 15.48
N THR A 75 29.28 9.66 14.84
CA THR A 75 29.42 9.26 13.44
C THR A 75 29.67 7.75 13.32
N PRO A 76 29.38 7.11 12.17
CA PRO A 76 29.61 5.68 11.98
C PRO A 76 31.06 5.22 12.18
N ASP A 77 32.04 6.10 12.03
CA ASP A 77 33.46 5.82 12.28
C ASP A 77 33.87 6.05 13.76
N GLY A 78 32.90 6.21 14.66
CA GLY A 78 33.13 6.28 16.11
C GLY A 78 33.62 7.64 16.61
N ARG A 79 33.59 8.70 15.79
CA ARG A 79 33.92 10.05 16.25
C ARG A 79 32.72 10.69 16.94
N ILE A 80 32.99 11.41 18.02
CA ILE A 80 31.98 12.09 18.82
C ILE A 80 32.13 13.59 18.63
N TYR A 81 31.01 14.25 18.41
CA TYR A 81 30.90 15.70 18.31
C TYR A 81 30.06 16.18 19.47
N TYR A 82 30.51 17.19 20.20
CA TYR A 82 29.73 17.76 21.29
C TYR A 82 29.80 19.27 21.33
N ALA A 83 28.72 19.88 21.83
CA ALA A 83 28.69 21.30 22.15
C ALA A 83 28.81 21.53 23.66
N GLN A 84 29.59 22.55 24.01
CA GLN A 84 29.66 23.08 25.36
C GLN A 84 30.00 24.57 25.30
N ASN A 85 29.16 25.42 25.91
CA ASN A 85 29.41 26.87 26.04
C ASN A 85 29.75 27.55 24.70
N GLY A 86 28.96 27.28 23.65
CA GLY A 86 29.16 27.86 22.32
C GLY A 86 30.38 27.33 21.55
N THR A 87 31.04 26.29 22.06
CA THR A 87 32.12 25.60 21.36
C THR A 87 31.66 24.23 20.90
N ILE A 88 32.04 23.82 19.69
CA ILE A 88 31.87 22.45 19.19
C ILE A 88 33.25 21.80 19.16
N ALA A 89 33.36 20.58 19.68
CA ALA A 89 34.57 19.78 19.63
C ALA A 89 34.29 18.41 19.00
N GLU A 90 35.25 17.94 18.22
CA GLU A 90 35.33 16.57 17.68
C GLU A 90 36.33 15.78 18.52
N THR A 91 35.97 14.59 18.96
CA THR A 91 36.87 13.63 19.62
C THR A 91 36.92 12.31 18.87
N ASN A 92 38.02 11.57 19.04
CA ASN A 92 38.10 10.18 18.58
C ASN A 92 37.26 9.25 19.48
N GLY A 93 37.13 7.99 19.08
CA GLY A 93 36.46 6.95 19.88
C GLY A 93 37.09 6.65 21.24
N ASN A 94 38.20 7.31 21.60
CA ASN A 94 38.81 7.24 22.93
C ASN A 94 38.58 8.53 23.75
N GLY A 95 37.79 9.48 23.24
CA GLY A 95 37.47 10.75 23.91
C GLY A 95 38.56 11.81 23.86
N TYR A 96 39.63 11.63 23.08
CA TYR A 96 40.64 12.68 22.89
C TYR A 96 40.17 13.69 21.84
N GLU A 97 40.27 14.98 22.18
CA GLU A 97 39.91 16.10 21.29
C GLU A 97 40.82 16.10 20.05
N ILE A 98 40.19 16.02 18.88
CA ILE A 98 40.82 16.08 17.56
C ILE A 98 40.81 17.53 17.05
N GLN A 99 39.65 18.18 17.16
CA GLN A 99 39.43 19.50 16.58
C GLN A 99 38.37 20.26 17.38
N LYS A 100 38.48 21.59 17.38
CA LYS A 100 37.60 22.48 18.12
C LYS A 100 37.25 23.71 17.30
N TRP A 101 35.98 24.09 17.30
CA TRP A 101 35.46 25.26 16.59
C TRP A 101 34.65 26.14 17.55
N ASN A 102 35.00 27.41 17.62
CA ASN A 102 34.20 28.39 18.34
C ASN A 102 33.00 28.78 17.47
N THR A 103 31.81 28.79 18.06
CA THR A 103 30.59 29.24 17.40
C THR A 103 30.04 30.46 18.15
N PRO A 104 29.40 31.41 17.45
CA PRO A 104 28.71 32.52 18.10
C PRO A 104 27.37 32.10 18.75
N LEU A 105 26.97 30.82 18.64
CA LEU A 105 25.69 30.35 19.11
C LEU A 105 25.75 29.99 20.60
N ALA A 106 24.84 30.56 21.38
CA ALA A 106 24.54 30.10 22.73
C ALA A 106 23.49 28.98 22.67
N GLU A 107 23.44 28.11 23.68
CA GLU A 107 22.35 27.15 23.88
C GLU A 107 22.14 26.20 22.68
N ILE A 108 23.22 25.55 22.23
CA ILE A 108 23.14 24.54 21.16
C ILE A 108 22.34 23.34 21.68
N THR A 109 21.18 23.10 21.08
CA THR A 109 20.23 22.05 21.48
C THR A 109 20.41 20.77 20.67
N LYS A 110 20.93 20.85 19.44
CA LYS A 110 21.12 19.68 18.58
C LYS A 110 22.30 19.83 17.63
N ILE A 111 23.00 18.72 17.38
CA ILE A 111 24.08 18.61 16.39
C ILE A 111 23.80 17.43 15.47
N LEU A 112 24.02 17.62 14.16
CA LEU A 112 24.09 16.56 13.16
C LEU A 112 25.40 16.71 12.38
N VAL A 113 26.04 15.60 12.00
CA VAL A 113 27.38 15.58 11.39
C VAL A 113 27.39 14.81 10.06
N SER A 114 27.68 15.49 8.97
CA SER A 114 27.99 14.85 7.68
C SER A 114 29.51 14.71 7.48
N LYS A 115 29.88 14.18 6.31
CA LYS A 115 31.27 14.07 5.88
C LYS A 115 32.02 15.42 5.94
N ASN A 116 31.37 16.50 5.53
CA ASN A 116 32.04 17.81 5.37
C ASN A 116 31.50 18.91 6.29
N TYR A 117 30.30 18.74 6.84
CA TYR A 117 29.60 19.79 7.58
C TYR A 117 29.02 19.28 8.89
N ILE A 118 29.02 20.16 9.88
CA ILE A 118 28.29 20.02 11.14
C ILE A 118 27.08 20.96 11.08
N LEU A 119 25.88 20.41 11.20
CA LEU A 119 24.65 21.17 11.34
C LEU A 119 24.35 21.36 12.83
N ILE A 120 23.99 22.57 13.19
CA ILE A 120 23.87 23.03 14.57
C ILE A 120 22.49 23.67 14.70
N MET A 121 21.71 23.25 15.70
CA MET A 121 20.53 23.97 16.13
C MET A 121 20.80 24.65 17.46
N ALA A 122 20.48 25.93 17.54
CA ALA A 122 20.51 26.72 18.76
C ALA A 122 19.27 27.62 18.79
N ASN A 123 18.35 27.36 19.71
CA ASN A 123 17.04 28.01 19.73
C ASN A 123 16.35 27.97 18.34
N GLU A 124 15.93 29.13 17.85
CA GLU A 124 15.33 29.30 16.53
C GLU A 124 16.37 29.61 15.45
N THR A 125 17.59 29.07 15.56
CA THR A 125 18.67 29.28 14.58
C THR A 125 19.26 27.94 14.15
N VAL A 126 19.42 27.76 12.84
CA VAL A 126 20.24 26.69 12.28
C VAL A 126 21.55 27.27 11.78
N ALA A 127 22.65 26.60 12.07
CA ALA A 127 23.93 26.91 11.47
C ALA A 127 24.61 25.70 10.85
N THR A 128 25.40 25.96 9.82
CA THR A 128 26.33 24.99 9.23
C THR A 128 27.76 25.42 9.53
N LEU A 129 28.58 24.46 9.93
CA LEU A 129 30.00 24.62 10.16
C LEU A 129 30.75 23.65 9.23
N ASN A 130 31.59 24.17 8.34
CA ASN A 130 32.45 23.36 7.50
C ASN A 130 33.62 22.81 8.33
N ARG A 131 33.79 21.48 8.36
CA ARG A 131 34.79 20.81 9.19
C ARG A 131 36.23 21.11 8.78
N HIS A 132 36.45 21.30 7.48
CA HIS A 132 37.78 21.51 6.92
C HIS A 132 38.21 22.97 7.00
N THR A 133 37.30 23.89 6.66
CA THR A 133 37.63 25.33 6.59
C THR A 133 37.29 26.10 7.86
N GLY A 134 36.45 25.53 8.73
CA GLY A 134 35.88 26.24 9.87
C GLY A 134 34.86 27.32 9.49
N ALA A 135 34.49 27.42 8.20
CA ALA A 135 33.50 28.40 7.74
C ALA A 135 32.16 28.15 8.43
N PHE A 136 31.60 29.20 9.01
CA PHE A 136 30.39 29.16 9.80
C PHE A 136 29.31 30.05 9.17
N LEU A 137 28.12 29.50 8.96
CA LEU A 137 26.96 30.21 8.44
C LEU A 137 25.76 29.92 9.33
N SER A 138 25.08 30.95 9.83
CA SER A 138 23.89 30.83 10.68
C SER A 138 22.68 31.51 10.04
N ILE A 139 21.52 30.89 10.16
CA ILE A 139 20.24 31.33 9.60
C ILE A 139 19.19 31.31 10.72
N PRO A 140 18.63 32.46 11.13
CA PRO A 140 17.50 32.48 12.04
C PRO A 140 16.25 31.96 11.34
N MET A 141 15.50 31.08 12.01
CA MET A 141 14.32 30.37 11.53
C MET A 141 13.25 30.35 12.63
N ALA A 142 12.36 31.34 12.61
CA ALA A 142 11.28 31.44 13.59
C ALA A 142 10.42 30.16 13.64
N GLY A 143 10.09 29.70 14.84
CA GLY A 143 9.27 28.51 15.07
C GLY A 143 10.00 27.17 14.93
N LEU A 144 11.31 27.15 14.67
CA LEU A 144 12.08 25.91 14.48
C LEU A 144 12.01 25.00 15.71
N LYS A 145 11.63 23.74 15.50
CA LYS A 145 11.56 22.71 16.57
C LYS A 145 12.58 21.59 16.43
N ASP A 146 12.89 21.15 15.21
CA ASP A 146 13.87 20.08 15.01
C ASP A 146 14.59 20.11 13.64
N ILE A 147 15.73 19.41 13.56
CA ILE A 147 16.58 19.21 12.37
C ILE A 147 16.81 17.71 12.13
N GLY A 148 16.90 17.28 10.86
CA GLY A 148 17.07 15.87 10.50
C GLY A 148 17.91 15.62 9.24
N TYR A 149 18.32 14.37 9.04
CA TYR A 149 19.01 13.93 7.82
C TYR A 149 18.05 13.52 6.72
N TYR A 150 18.45 13.78 5.48
CA TYR A 150 17.84 13.18 4.29
C TYR A 150 18.82 12.27 3.53
N ASN A 151 20.07 12.71 3.37
CA ASN A 151 21.18 11.88 2.88
C ASN A 151 22.55 12.46 3.29
N ASN A 152 23.65 11.89 2.80
CA ASN A 152 25.02 12.26 3.19
C ASN A 152 25.41 13.73 2.93
N ASP A 153 24.70 14.45 2.05
CA ASP A 153 25.04 15.82 1.61
C ASP A 153 23.84 16.80 1.62
N CYS A 154 22.65 16.35 2.05
CA CYS A 154 21.44 17.16 2.17
C CYS A 154 20.89 17.09 3.60
N PHE A 155 20.68 18.27 4.20
CA PHE A 155 20.05 18.40 5.50
C PHE A 155 18.65 18.99 5.34
N ILE A 156 17.66 18.42 6.05
CA ILE A 156 16.31 18.96 6.11
C ILE A 156 16.14 19.71 7.42
N VAL A 157 15.49 20.87 7.32
CA VAL A 157 15.11 21.65 8.49
C VAL A 157 13.62 21.93 8.44
N TYR A 158 12.97 21.60 9.55
CA TYR A 158 11.60 21.89 9.99
C TYR A 158 10.57 20.75 9.89
N LEU A 159 10.01 20.45 11.08
CA LEU A 159 8.73 19.78 11.35
C LEU A 159 7.82 20.83 12.02
N ASP A 160 6.61 21.07 11.51
CA ASP A 160 5.60 21.83 12.26
C ASP A 160 4.99 20.99 13.40
N ASN A 161 3.96 21.52 14.06
CA ASN A 161 3.21 20.84 15.12
C ASN A 161 2.63 19.47 14.69
N PHE A 162 2.65 19.12 13.40
CA PHE A 162 2.09 17.90 12.83
C PHE A 162 3.15 16.98 12.19
N GLY A 163 4.45 17.34 12.26
CA GLY A 163 5.51 16.50 11.69
C GLY A 163 5.69 16.63 10.17
N GLY A 164 5.18 17.71 9.55
CA GLY A 164 5.35 17.95 8.10
C GLY A 164 6.71 18.56 7.74
N ILE A 165 7.35 18.07 6.67
CA ILE A 165 8.62 18.60 6.14
C ILE A 165 8.37 19.94 5.43
N ILE A 166 9.02 21.02 5.86
CA ILE A 166 8.80 22.37 5.29
C ILE A 166 9.93 22.87 4.37
N GLY A 167 11.16 22.34 4.45
CA GLY A 167 12.23 22.76 3.52
C GLY A 167 13.51 21.90 3.52
N THR A 168 14.27 21.97 2.43
CA THR A 168 15.58 21.28 2.25
C THR A 168 16.70 22.29 2.09
N LEU A 169 17.81 22.14 2.83
CA LEU A 169 19.03 22.93 2.69
C LEU A 169 20.15 22.02 2.12
N LYS A 170 20.58 22.31 0.89
CA LYS A 170 21.69 21.59 0.25
C LYS A 170 22.98 22.38 0.43
N CYS A 171 23.97 21.80 1.09
CA CYS A 171 25.31 22.39 1.17
C CYS A 171 26.03 22.15 -0.17
N ALA A 172 25.96 23.10 -1.11
CA ALA A 172 26.77 23.03 -2.32
C ALA A 172 28.23 23.42 -2.04
N THR A 173 29.15 22.68 -2.65
CA THR A 173 30.60 22.93 -2.71
C THR A 173 30.89 24.26 -3.42
N LEU A 174 31.69 25.12 -2.78
CA LEU A 174 32.33 26.28 -3.39
C LEU A 174 33.45 25.79 -4.32
N GLU A 175 33.21 25.73 -5.63
CA GLU A 175 34.29 25.80 -6.63
C GLU A 175 34.17 27.10 -7.41
N GLU A 176 35.27 27.86 -7.43
CA GLU A 176 35.41 29.10 -8.20
C GLU A 176 35.25 28.81 -9.70
N ILE A 177 34.18 29.32 -10.31
CA ILE A 177 34.12 29.52 -11.76
C ILE A 177 33.99 31.01 -12.02
N ASN A 178 35.13 31.63 -12.35
CA ASN A 178 35.21 33.01 -12.78
C ASN A 178 34.71 33.14 -14.22
N TYR A 179 33.58 33.83 -14.45
CA TYR A 179 33.34 34.56 -15.70
C TYR A 179 32.42 35.77 -15.51
N ARG A 180 32.78 36.89 -16.14
CA ARG A 180 32.09 38.18 -16.06
C ARG A 180 30.96 38.27 -17.10
N ASN A 181 29.79 38.78 -16.69
CA ASN A 181 29.33 40.17 -16.96
C ASN A 181 27.82 40.33 -17.28
N THR A 182 26.94 40.20 -16.27
CA THR A 182 25.74 41.07 -16.06
C THR A 182 25.33 41.24 -14.58
N GLY A 183 26.14 40.77 -13.61
CA GLY A 183 26.20 41.38 -12.27
C GLY A 183 25.65 40.59 -11.09
N ALA A 184 24.85 39.54 -11.28
CA ALA A 184 24.52 38.60 -10.20
C ALA A 184 24.34 37.17 -10.75
N VAL A 185 25.15 36.24 -10.27
CA VAL A 185 25.14 34.81 -10.64
C VAL A 185 24.41 34.04 -9.56
N TYR A 186 23.28 33.40 -9.84
CA TYR A 186 22.53 32.66 -8.83
C TYR A 186 22.95 31.18 -8.80
N HIS A 187 23.10 30.62 -7.60
CA HIS A 187 23.56 29.24 -7.36
C HIS A 187 22.44 28.29 -6.93
N GLY A 188 21.23 28.81 -6.75
CA GLY A 188 20.06 28.01 -6.46
C GLY A 188 18.83 28.87 -6.18
N ILE A 189 17.70 28.18 -6.20
CA ILE A 189 16.36 28.73 -5.98
C ILE A 189 15.64 27.89 -4.92
N CYS A 190 14.94 28.54 -3.99
CA CYS A 190 14.10 27.88 -3.00
C CYS A 190 12.80 28.67 -2.77
N LEU A 191 11.78 27.99 -2.28
CA LEU A 191 10.52 28.60 -1.85
C LEU A 191 10.50 28.72 -0.33
N SER A 192 9.99 29.85 0.16
CA SER A 192 9.64 30.03 1.57
C SER A 192 8.14 29.91 1.72
N SER A 193 7.69 28.92 2.50
CA SER A 193 6.29 28.81 2.92
C SER A 193 5.85 29.96 3.83
N ALA A 194 6.78 30.55 4.59
CA ALA A 194 6.49 31.64 5.53
C ALA A 194 6.19 32.97 4.83
N THR A 195 6.74 33.20 3.65
CA THR A 195 6.60 34.46 2.90
C THR A 195 5.95 34.28 1.54
N SER A 196 5.61 33.05 1.14
CA SER A 196 5.08 32.69 -0.19
C SER A 196 5.96 33.19 -1.35
N GLY A 197 7.25 33.42 -1.10
CA GLY A 197 8.18 34.00 -2.07
C GLY A 197 9.22 33.01 -2.58
N ALA A 198 9.65 33.21 -3.83
CA ALA A 198 10.85 32.57 -4.38
C ALA A 198 12.09 33.37 -3.96
N TYR A 199 13.09 32.65 -3.45
CA TYR A 199 14.37 33.18 -3.02
C TYR A 199 15.46 32.63 -3.92
N PHE A 200 16.33 33.53 -4.35
CA PHE A 200 17.50 33.21 -5.15
C PHE A 200 18.73 33.59 -4.33
N TYR A 201 19.74 32.74 -4.33
CA TYR A 201 20.98 33.06 -3.61
C TYR A 201 22.17 33.03 -4.54
N ASN A 202 23.12 33.91 -4.27
CA ASN A 202 24.48 33.84 -4.82
C ASN A 202 25.51 33.76 -3.69
N GLN A 203 26.81 33.74 -4.04
CA GLN A 203 27.91 33.65 -3.06
C GLN A 203 27.83 34.69 -1.94
N ASN A 204 27.21 35.84 -2.17
CA ASN A 204 27.30 37.00 -1.28
C ASN A 204 25.94 37.54 -0.80
N ASN A 205 24.83 37.14 -1.43
CA ASN A 205 23.52 37.74 -1.19
C ASN A 205 22.38 36.73 -1.39
N ILE A 206 21.31 36.91 -0.62
CA ILE A 206 20.00 36.30 -0.85
C ILE A 206 19.08 37.40 -1.38
N PHE A 207 18.38 37.10 -2.46
CA PHE A 207 17.43 37.99 -3.12
C PHE A 207 16.04 37.40 -2.99
N SER A 208 15.11 38.16 -2.42
CA SER A 208 13.70 37.83 -2.39
C SER A 208 12.98 38.53 -3.55
N MET A 209 12.18 37.79 -4.32
CA MET A 209 11.16 38.41 -5.17
C MET A 209 9.92 38.68 -4.33
N GLU A 210 10.01 39.68 -3.46
CA GLU A 210 9.05 39.89 -2.37
C GLU A 210 7.77 40.63 -2.79
N LYS A 211 7.29 40.51 -4.03
CA LYS A 211 6.16 41.36 -4.45
C LYS A 211 4.93 40.76 -5.12
N TRP A 212 4.92 39.55 -5.68
CA TRP A 212 3.77 39.18 -6.54
C TRP A 212 2.88 38.02 -6.09
N ALA A 213 3.21 37.24 -5.05
CA ALA A 213 2.35 36.12 -4.62
C ALA A 213 1.65 36.42 -3.28
N LYS A 214 0.39 36.87 -3.35
CA LYS A 214 -0.57 36.77 -2.23
C LYS A 214 -1.60 35.70 -2.57
N ASP A 215 -1.25 34.43 -2.48
CA ASP A 215 -2.13 33.39 -1.95
C ASP A 215 -1.35 32.08 -1.71
N SER A 216 -1.59 31.44 -0.59
CA SER A 216 -0.77 30.36 -0.04
C SER A 216 -1.34 28.97 -0.36
N SER A 217 -0.68 28.18 -1.22
CA SER A 217 -0.80 26.70 -1.24
C SER A 217 0.18 26.00 -2.19
N ILE A 218 1.47 25.96 -1.84
CA ILE A 218 2.51 25.28 -2.63
C ILE A 218 2.26 23.75 -2.69
N LYS A 219 2.12 23.16 -3.89
CA LYS A 219 2.22 21.70 -4.13
C LYS A 219 3.43 21.39 -5.02
N LYS A 220 4.17 20.34 -4.67
CA LYS A 220 5.43 19.94 -5.33
C LYS A 220 5.18 18.76 -6.28
N TYR A 221 5.40 18.95 -7.58
CA TYR A 221 5.38 17.85 -8.56
C TYR A 221 6.71 17.77 -9.35
N ALA A 222 7.23 16.54 -9.34
CA ALA A 222 8.14 15.83 -10.27
C ALA A 222 9.45 16.43 -10.82
N THR A 223 10.40 15.50 -10.96
CA THR A 223 11.70 15.56 -11.63
C THR A 223 11.53 15.36 -13.14
N PHE A 224 12.13 16.19 -13.99
CA PHE A 224 12.14 16.00 -15.45
C PHE A 224 13.33 15.16 -15.94
N LYS A 225 13.13 14.43 -17.05
CA LYS A 225 14.16 13.61 -17.73
C LYS A 225 15.24 14.47 -18.42
N LYS A 226 16.47 14.15 -18.05
CA LYS A 226 17.86 14.35 -18.54
C LYS A 226 18.26 15.15 -19.82
N ASP A 227 17.40 15.63 -20.71
CA ASP A 227 17.86 16.16 -22.02
C ASP A 227 17.64 17.66 -22.28
N GLY A 228 17.29 18.45 -21.25
CA GLY A 228 17.17 19.91 -21.35
C GLY A 228 18.23 20.66 -20.54
N ASP A 229 18.58 21.87 -20.98
CA ASP A 229 19.48 22.82 -20.31
C ASP A 229 18.90 23.39 -18.99
N ILE A 230 18.05 22.65 -18.29
CA ILE A 230 17.35 23.08 -17.08
C ILE A 230 18.04 22.46 -15.86
N GLU A 231 18.60 23.31 -15.00
CA GLU A 231 19.30 22.92 -13.78
C GLU A 231 18.34 22.71 -12.61
N SER A 232 17.32 23.55 -12.47
CA SER A 232 16.30 23.39 -11.43
C SER A 232 14.98 24.03 -11.84
N VAL A 233 13.87 23.47 -11.36
CA VAL A 233 12.52 24.02 -11.56
C VAL A 233 11.85 24.16 -10.21
N VAL A 234 11.19 25.29 -10.00
CA VAL A 234 10.43 25.62 -8.81
C VAL A 234 9.12 26.23 -9.26
N MET A 235 8.01 25.91 -8.59
CA MET A 235 6.69 26.35 -9.00
C MET A 235 5.96 26.96 -7.81
N ASP A 236 5.28 28.09 -8.03
CA ASP A 236 4.23 28.60 -7.15
C ASP A 236 2.85 28.36 -7.80
N ASN A 237 1.77 28.85 -7.18
CA ASN A 237 0.41 28.63 -7.68
C ASN A 237 0.11 29.24 -9.06
N GLU A 238 0.96 30.17 -9.52
CA GLU A 238 0.71 30.99 -10.70
C GLU A 238 1.86 30.91 -11.70
N ASN A 239 3.03 30.36 -11.33
CA ASN A 239 4.21 30.40 -12.17
C ASN A 239 5.11 29.18 -12.00
N ILE A 240 5.71 28.75 -13.10
CA ILE A 240 6.85 27.83 -13.13
C ILE A 240 8.12 28.64 -13.37
N TYR A 241 9.07 28.52 -12.46
CA TYR A 241 10.40 29.11 -12.58
C TYR A 241 11.41 28.02 -12.95
N ALA A 242 12.07 28.14 -14.09
CA ALA A 242 13.15 27.24 -14.50
C ALA A 242 14.48 27.99 -14.50
N LEU A 243 15.47 27.47 -13.79
CA LEU A 243 16.86 27.89 -13.88
C LEU A 243 17.56 27.07 -14.95
N THR A 244 18.15 27.73 -15.94
CA THR A 244 18.93 27.05 -16.98
C THR A 244 20.40 26.91 -16.60
N ARG A 245 21.01 25.78 -16.97
CA ARG A 245 22.39 25.42 -16.60
C ARG A 245 23.43 26.21 -17.38
N SER A 246 23.19 26.44 -18.67
CA SER A 246 24.15 27.12 -19.55
C SER A 246 24.17 28.64 -19.36
N SER A 247 23.03 29.23 -19.00
CA SER A 247 22.88 30.68 -18.91
C SER A 247 22.57 31.21 -17.51
N LEU A 248 22.36 30.33 -16.52
CA LEU A 248 21.99 30.67 -15.14
C LEU A 248 20.85 31.70 -15.09
N THR A 249 19.95 31.60 -16.06
CA THR A 249 18.84 32.54 -16.25
C THR A 249 17.57 31.91 -15.71
N VAL A 250 16.75 32.72 -15.05
CA VAL A 250 15.47 32.28 -14.52
C VAL A 250 14.41 32.61 -15.55
N HIS A 251 13.77 31.59 -16.10
CA HIS A 251 12.60 31.72 -16.95
C HIS A 251 11.36 31.58 -16.06
N SER A 252 10.44 32.55 -16.12
CA SER A 252 9.09 32.38 -15.58
C SER A 252 8.14 32.03 -16.73
N LEU A 253 7.41 30.93 -16.57
CA LEU A 253 6.19 30.69 -17.33
C LEU A 253 5.02 31.00 -16.39
N GLU A 254 4.12 31.88 -16.81
CA GLU A 254 2.81 32.00 -16.18
C GLU A 254 2.10 30.65 -16.34
N TYR A 255 1.80 30.02 -15.20
CA TYR A 255 0.82 28.97 -15.13
C TYR A 255 -0.49 29.65 -15.49
N ALA A 256 -0.96 29.48 -16.73
CA ALA A 256 -2.35 29.73 -17.01
C ALA A 256 -3.13 28.86 -16.02
N ARG A 257 -3.64 29.47 -14.94
CA ARG A 257 -4.56 28.80 -14.02
C ARG A 257 -5.59 28.16 -14.93
N ILE A 258 -5.63 26.84 -14.98
CA ILE A 258 -6.80 26.13 -15.49
C ILE A 258 -7.86 26.33 -14.40
N GLU A 259 -8.35 27.56 -14.24
CA GLU A 259 -9.35 27.98 -13.26
C GLU A 259 -10.71 27.30 -13.53
N ASN A 260 -10.79 26.53 -14.60
CA ASN A 260 -11.91 25.68 -14.99
C ASN A 260 -11.53 24.18 -15.06
N GLN A 261 -10.51 23.72 -14.33
CA GLN A 261 -10.14 22.31 -14.39
C GLN A 261 -11.26 21.48 -13.79
N LYS A 262 -11.97 20.76 -14.66
CA LYS A 262 -13.06 19.88 -14.27
C LYS A 262 -12.46 18.67 -13.54
N THR A 263 -13.24 18.03 -12.70
CA THR A 263 -12.80 16.84 -11.98
C THR A 263 -13.71 15.69 -12.34
N LEU A 264 -13.11 14.56 -12.70
CA LEU A 264 -13.75 13.24 -12.74
C LEU A 264 -13.44 12.53 -11.41
N SER A 265 -14.48 12.30 -10.61
CA SER A 265 -14.35 11.83 -9.22
C SER A 265 -14.64 10.34 -9.10
N PHE A 266 -13.75 9.61 -8.43
CA PHE A 266 -13.86 8.17 -8.19
C PHE A 266 -14.10 7.89 -6.71
N ALA A 267 -15.08 7.04 -6.43
CA ALA A 267 -15.24 6.37 -5.13
C ALA A 267 -14.35 5.12 -5.11
N MET A 268 -13.05 5.33 -4.92
CA MET A 268 -12.00 4.31 -4.96
C MET A 268 -10.79 4.83 -4.18
N SER A 269 -10.04 3.96 -3.49
CA SER A 269 -8.86 4.42 -2.76
C SER A 269 -7.73 4.82 -3.72
N SER A 270 -6.84 5.68 -3.24
CA SER A 270 -5.67 6.10 -4.01
C SER A 270 -4.74 4.93 -4.33
N THR A 271 -4.80 3.85 -3.54
CA THR A 271 -3.98 2.64 -3.72
C THR A 271 -4.39 1.87 -4.96
N GLU A 272 -5.68 1.59 -5.16
CA GLU A 272 -6.18 1.01 -6.42
C GLU A 272 -5.96 2.00 -7.58
N GLY A 273 -6.02 3.31 -7.29
CA GLY A 273 -5.60 4.36 -8.21
C GLY A 273 -4.18 4.19 -8.75
N GLN A 274 -3.26 3.54 -8.01
CA GLN A 274 -1.87 3.29 -8.46
C GLN A 274 -1.72 2.03 -9.33
N ASP A 275 -2.78 1.28 -9.61
CA ASP A 275 -2.74 0.16 -10.57
C ASP A 275 -2.16 0.64 -11.91
N PRO A 276 -1.20 -0.07 -12.54
CA PRO A 276 -0.58 0.36 -13.78
C PRO A 276 -1.57 0.65 -14.92
N ARG A 277 -2.66 -0.13 -15.02
CA ARG A 277 -3.73 0.08 -16.02
C ARG A 277 -4.49 1.36 -15.72
N MET A 278 -4.81 1.58 -14.45
CA MET A 278 -5.45 2.82 -14.01
C MET A 278 -4.55 4.03 -14.32
N GLN A 279 -3.25 3.96 -14.05
CA GLN A 279 -2.31 5.02 -14.39
C GLN A 279 -2.20 5.26 -15.90
N LYS A 280 -2.16 4.19 -16.71
CA LYS A 280 -2.16 4.28 -18.17
C LYS A 280 -3.47 4.90 -18.70
N ALA A 281 -4.62 4.50 -18.16
CA ALA A 281 -5.91 5.09 -18.51
C ALA A 281 -5.95 6.58 -18.16
N ILE A 282 -5.46 6.99 -16.98
CA ILE A 282 -5.34 8.39 -16.58
C ILE A 282 -4.44 9.16 -17.55
N GLU A 283 -3.31 8.59 -17.97
CA GLU A 283 -2.40 9.23 -18.93
C GLU A 283 -3.09 9.47 -20.27
N ILE A 284 -3.71 8.43 -20.85
CA ILE A 284 -4.42 8.54 -22.12
C ILE A 284 -5.58 9.53 -22.01
N PHE A 285 -6.35 9.46 -20.92
CA PHE A 285 -7.46 10.36 -20.67
C PHE A 285 -6.98 11.81 -20.53
N ALA A 286 -5.91 12.09 -19.80
CA ALA A 286 -5.36 13.44 -19.63
C ALA A 286 -4.78 14.02 -20.94
N GLN A 287 -4.29 13.17 -21.86
CA GLN A 287 -3.87 13.60 -23.18
C GLN A 287 -5.05 14.04 -24.05
N ARG A 288 -6.22 13.39 -23.91
CA ARG A 288 -7.45 13.70 -24.66
C ARG A 288 -8.23 14.86 -24.02
N HIS A 289 -8.20 14.95 -22.70
CA HIS A 289 -9.00 15.86 -21.88
C HIS A 289 -8.11 16.62 -20.87
N PRO A 290 -7.21 17.50 -21.34
CA PRO A 290 -6.29 18.23 -20.47
C PRO A 290 -6.99 19.18 -19.48
N GLU A 291 -8.26 19.52 -19.74
CA GLU A 291 -9.12 20.30 -18.83
C GLU A 291 -9.68 19.47 -17.66
N TYR A 292 -9.53 18.15 -17.66
CA TYR A 292 -9.99 17.28 -16.57
C TYR A 292 -8.84 16.85 -15.64
N THR A 293 -9.18 16.60 -14.38
CA THR A 293 -8.34 15.94 -13.38
C THR A 293 -9.06 14.75 -12.80
N ILE A 294 -8.31 13.73 -12.43
CA ILE A 294 -8.83 12.55 -11.75
C ILE A 294 -8.66 12.70 -10.24
N LYS A 295 -9.73 12.49 -9.47
CA LYS A 295 -9.71 12.51 -8.01
C LYS A 295 -10.21 11.19 -7.44
N PHE A 296 -9.32 10.48 -6.73
CA PHE A 296 -9.68 9.29 -5.96
C PHE A 296 -10.09 9.68 -4.53
N THR A 297 -11.23 9.17 -4.09
CA THR A 297 -11.65 9.27 -2.70
C THR A 297 -11.86 7.87 -2.17
N GLY A 298 -10.96 7.42 -1.29
CA GLY A 298 -11.10 6.13 -0.64
C GLY A 298 -12.39 6.10 0.18
N VAL A 299 -13.23 5.12 -0.12
CA VAL A 299 -14.40 4.79 0.68
C VAL A 299 -13.95 3.68 1.63
N PRO A 300 -13.66 3.98 2.91
CA PRO A 300 -13.01 3.02 3.82
C PRO A 300 -13.87 1.79 4.06
N ARG A 301 -15.18 1.95 3.89
CA ARG A 301 -16.22 1.00 4.20
C ARG A 301 -17.48 1.42 3.45
N PHE A 302 -17.92 0.63 2.45
CA PHE A 302 -19.14 0.96 1.71
C PHE A 302 -20.31 1.08 2.69
N ASP A 303 -20.41 0.22 3.71
CA ASP A 303 -21.42 0.27 4.79
C ASP A 303 -21.58 1.64 5.49
N THR A 304 -20.54 2.48 5.57
CA THR A 304 -20.65 3.80 6.22
C THR A 304 -20.86 4.95 5.24
N ALA A 305 -20.53 4.77 3.96
CA ALA A 305 -20.73 5.76 2.90
C ALA A 305 -21.91 5.41 1.97
N GLU A 306 -22.49 4.21 2.08
CA GLU A 306 -23.52 3.67 1.20
C GLU A 306 -24.77 4.53 1.24
N ALA A 307 -25.24 4.96 2.41
CA ALA A 307 -26.38 5.87 2.49
C ALA A 307 -26.10 7.24 1.82
N GLU A 308 -24.86 7.71 1.83
CA GLU A 308 -24.46 8.93 1.12
C GLU A 308 -24.35 8.68 -0.39
N ILE A 309 -23.77 7.55 -0.78
CA ILE A 309 -23.53 7.15 -2.17
C ILE A 309 -24.84 6.79 -2.88
N LEU A 310 -25.71 5.99 -2.26
CA LEU A 310 -27.04 5.62 -2.73
C LEU A 310 -28.04 6.78 -2.64
N SER A 311 -27.73 7.85 -1.90
CA SER A 311 -28.51 9.07 -2.04
C SER A 311 -28.21 9.68 -3.41
N ASN A 312 -29.24 10.16 -4.13
CA ASN A 312 -29.12 10.89 -5.42
C ASN A 312 -28.27 12.20 -5.36
N LYS A 313 -27.46 12.38 -4.32
CA LYS A 313 -26.53 13.50 -4.09
C LYS A 313 -25.06 13.07 -4.12
N SER A 314 -24.74 11.81 -4.41
CA SER A 314 -23.36 11.36 -4.56
C SER A 314 -22.61 12.26 -5.56
N SER A 315 -21.47 12.78 -5.11
CA SER A 315 -20.60 13.63 -5.94
C SER A 315 -19.61 12.84 -6.80
N TYR A 316 -19.67 11.51 -6.75
CA TYR A 316 -18.79 10.62 -7.49
C TYR A 316 -19.34 10.35 -8.90
N ASP A 317 -18.44 10.30 -9.87
CA ASP A 317 -18.75 10.00 -11.26
C ASP A 317 -18.58 8.51 -11.56
N ILE A 318 -17.59 7.87 -10.94
CA ILE A 318 -17.28 6.44 -11.10
C ILE A 318 -17.19 5.77 -9.73
N PHE A 319 -17.81 4.60 -9.60
CA PHE A 319 -17.74 3.73 -8.43
C PHE A 319 -16.81 2.55 -8.69
N TYR A 320 -15.92 2.26 -7.74
CA TYR A 320 -15.23 0.98 -7.67
C TYR A 320 -16.01 0.08 -6.71
N LEU A 321 -16.78 -0.86 -7.24
CA LEU A 321 -17.70 -1.69 -6.44
C LEU A 321 -17.30 -3.16 -6.51
N SER A 322 -17.47 -3.86 -5.40
CA SER A 322 -17.49 -5.32 -5.37
C SER A 322 -18.86 -5.83 -5.83
N SER A 323 -18.93 -7.00 -6.46
CA SER A 323 -20.20 -7.68 -6.80
C SER A 323 -21.12 -7.86 -5.61
N TYR A 324 -20.58 -7.91 -4.39
CA TYR A 324 -21.38 -7.99 -3.17
C TYR A 324 -22.36 -6.83 -2.99
N PHE A 325 -22.07 -5.66 -3.55
CA PHE A 325 -22.92 -4.47 -3.44
C PHE A 325 -23.65 -4.13 -4.74
N GLU A 326 -23.45 -4.93 -5.79
CA GLU A 326 -23.94 -4.57 -7.12
C GLU A 326 -25.47 -4.56 -7.19
N SER A 327 -26.13 -5.57 -6.60
CA SER A 327 -27.60 -5.68 -6.54
C SER A 327 -28.24 -4.51 -5.79
N GLU A 328 -27.63 -4.03 -4.70
CA GLU A 328 -28.09 -2.86 -3.94
C GLU A 328 -28.01 -1.58 -4.80
N PHE A 329 -26.92 -1.39 -5.53
CA PHE A 329 -26.73 -0.24 -6.41
C PHE A 329 -27.63 -0.29 -7.66
N LYS A 330 -27.84 -1.47 -8.23
CA LYS A 330 -28.81 -1.68 -9.32
C LYS A 330 -30.24 -1.39 -8.84
N SER A 331 -30.63 -1.92 -7.68
CA SER A 331 -31.95 -1.68 -7.07
C SER A 331 -32.18 -0.21 -6.72
N GLY A 332 -31.10 0.49 -6.35
CA GLY A 332 -31.11 1.94 -6.11
C GLY A 332 -31.09 2.81 -7.38
N ASP A 333 -31.08 2.23 -8.58
CA ASP A 333 -30.96 2.92 -9.87
C ASP A 333 -29.72 3.84 -9.95
N MET A 334 -28.61 3.42 -9.34
CA MET A 334 -27.37 4.21 -9.25
C MET A 334 -26.39 3.95 -10.40
N LEU A 335 -26.52 2.81 -11.08
CA LEU A 335 -25.57 2.37 -12.12
C LEU A 335 -26.10 2.74 -13.51
N MET A 336 -25.26 3.34 -14.33
CA MET A 336 -25.58 3.63 -15.72
C MET A 336 -25.57 2.34 -16.54
N ASP A 337 -26.59 2.15 -17.36
CA ASP A 337 -26.62 1.09 -18.38
C ASP A 337 -25.64 1.45 -19.52
N LEU A 338 -24.65 0.59 -19.72
CA LEU A 338 -23.58 0.70 -20.72
C LEU A 338 -23.79 -0.22 -21.93
N SER A 339 -24.91 -0.93 -22.03
CA SER A 339 -25.16 -1.93 -23.09
C SER A 339 -25.19 -1.34 -24.50
N GLY A 340 -25.50 -0.06 -24.60
CA GLY A 340 -25.44 0.68 -25.87
C GLY A 340 -24.02 1.11 -26.28
N ASN A 341 -23.01 0.85 -25.45
CA ASN A 341 -21.63 1.24 -25.74
C ASN A 341 -20.89 0.12 -26.48
N GLU A 342 -20.87 0.23 -27.81
CA GLU A 342 -20.21 -0.74 -28.70
C GLU A 342 -18.71 -0.85 -28.42
N THR A 343 -18.03 0.24 -28.06
CA THR A 343 -16.59 0.25 -27.77
C THR A 343 -16.28 -0.58 -26.53
N ILE A 344 -17.01 -0.38 -25.43
CA ILE A 344 -16.85 -1.19 -24.22
C ILE A 344 -17.20 -2.64 -24.53
N ALA A 345 -18.31 -2.92 -25.21
CA ALA A 345 -18.69 -4.28 -25.57
C ALA A 345 -17.60 -4.99 -26.41
N GLU A 346 -17.06 -4.34 -27.44
CA GLU A 346 -15.97 -4.86 -28.27
C GLU A 346 -14.70 -5.08 -27.43
N ASN A 347 -14.31 -4.11 -26.61
CA ASN A 347 -13.20 -4.27 -25.68
C ASN A 347 -13.41 -5.48 -24.75
N LEU A 348 -14.62 -5.69 -24.24
CA LEU A 348 -14.97 -6.81 -23.37
C LEU A 348 -14.86 -8.17 -24.07
N THR A 349 -15.06 -8.24 -25.40
CA THR A 349 -14.82 -9.49 -26.17
C THR A 349 -13.35 -9.91 -26.17
N HIS A 350 -12.44 -8.95 -25.96
CA HIS A 350 -11.03 -9.27 -25.83
C HIS A 350 -10.69 -9.84 -24.47
N TYR A 351 -11.59 -9.93 -23.49
CA TYR A 351 -11.31 -10.60 -22.22
C TYR A 351 -11.77 -12.05 -22.32
N MET A 352 -11.01 -12.99 -21.76
CA MET A 352 -11.31 -14.43 -21.85
C MET A 352 -12.76 -14.76 -21.44
N GLU A 353 -13.67 -14.99 -22.39
CA GLU A 353 -15.03 -15.49 -22.15
C GLU A 353 -15.75 -14.91 -20.90
N MET A 354 -15.44 -13.68 -20.44
CA MET A 354 -16.03 -13.08 -19.23
C MET A 354 -17.13 -12.03 -19.44
N PRO A 355 -17.57 -11.63 -20.66
CA PRO A 355 -18.51 -10.50 -20.77
C PRO A 355 -19.83 -10.78 -20.03
N PHE A 356 -20.25 -12.05 -19.98
CA PHE A 356 -21.46 -12.47 -19.27
C PHE A 356 -21.45 -12.19 -17.76
N LEU A 357 -20.28 -11.98 -17.14
CA LEU A 357 -20.19 -11.70 -15.70
C LEU A 357 -20.63 -10.28 -15.34
N PHE A 358 -20.59 -9.36 -16.29
CA PHE A 358 -21.03 -7.97 -16.08
C PHE A 358 -22.33 -7.66 -16.81
N GLU A 359 -22.87 -8.64 -17.53
CA GLU A 359 -24.17 -8.62 -18.16
C GLU A 359 -25.21 -9.22 -17.20
N ASN A 360 -26.28 -8.48 -16.90
CA ASN A 360 -27.47 -9.02 -16.25
C ASN A 360 -28.66 -8.84 -17.19
N ASP A 361 -29.28 -9.94 -17.63
CA ASP A 361 -30.37 -9.93 -18.63
C ASP A 361 -30.05 -9.15 -19.92
N GLY A 362 -28.77 -9.18 -20.34
CA GLY A 362 -28.27 -8.45 -21.51
C GLY A 362 -27.95 -6.98 -21.24
N SER A 363 -28.05 -6.53 -19.98
CA SER A 363 -27.61 -5.19 -19.55
C SER A 363 -26.21 -5.19 -18.96
N LEU A 364 -25.29 -4.43 -19.55
CA LEU A 364 -23.91 -4.21 -19.08
C LEU A 364 -23.85 -2.99 -18.17
N PHE A 365 -23.42 -3.14 -16.92
CA PHE A 365 -23.39 -2.00 -15.96
C PHE A 365 -21.98 -1.52 -15.59
N GLY A 366 -20.93 -2.31 -15.86
CA GLY A 366 -19.58 -1.96 -15.45
C GLY A 366 -18.49 -2.65 -16.25
N VAL A 367 -17.25 -2.26 -15.96
CA VAL A 367 -16.04 -2.83 -16.56
C VAL A 367 -15.25 -3.58 -15.48
N PRO A 368 -14.82 -4.84 -15.72
CA PRO A 368 -14.03 -5.61 -14.78
C PRO A 368 -12.72 -4.90 -14.41
N VAL A 369 -12.46 -4.84 -13.11
CA VAL A 369 -11.12 -4.59 -12.56
C VAL A 369 -10.51 -5.89 -12.04
N MET A 370 -11.33 -6.71 -11.35
CA MET A 370 -10.97 -7.95 -10.67
C MET A 370 -12.14 -8.97 -10.69
N VAL A 371 -11.93 -10.31 -10.76
CA VAL A 371 -12.99 -11.37 -10.89
C VAL A 371 -12.59 -12.68 -10.20
N GLN A 372 -12.30 -12.68 -8.93
CA GLN A 372 -11.85 -13.84 -8.14
C GLN A 372 -12.85 -15.01 -8.08
N PRO A 373 -12.63 -16.15 -8.78
CA PRO A 373 -13.41 -17.35 -8.56
C PRO A 373 -13.08 -17.95 -7.19
N TYR A 374 -14.10 -18.46 -6.52
CA TYR A 374 -13.94 -19.30 -5.36
C TYR A 374 -13.86 -20.75 -5.76
N THR A 375 -12.90 -21.48 -5.21
CA THR A 375 -12.82 -22.91 -5.44
C THR A 375 -12.22 -23.68 -4.28
N LEU A 376 -12.31 -25.01 -4.36
CA LEU A 376 -11.57 -25.93 -3.50
C LEU A 376 -10.12 -26.04 -3.98
N ARG A 377 -9.20 -25.89 -3.04
CA ARG A 377 -7.77 -26.15 -3.22
C ARG A 377 -7.32 -27.31 -2.35
N ALA A 378 -6.41 -28.10 -2.89
CA ALA A 378 -5.72 -29.14 -2.15
C ALA A 378 -4.28 -29.27 -2.63
N SER A 379 -3.37 -29.60 -1.71
CA SER A 379 -1.99 -29.93 -2.09
C SER A 379 -1.97 -31.25 -2.85
N LYS A 380 -1.42 -31.26 -4.07
CA LYS A 380 -1.25 -32.48 -4.88
C LYS A 380 -0.48 -33.55 -4.11
N GLU A 381 0.62 -33.16 -3.44
CA GLU A 381 1.40 -34.07 -2.59
C GLU A 381 0.54 -34.66 -1.47
N LYS A 382 -0.36 -33.86 -0.87
CA LYS A 382 -1.26 -34.33 0.18
C LYS A 382 -2.31 -35.30 -0.38
N LEU A 383 -2.90 -35.00 -1.54
CA LEU A 383 -3.84 -35.91 -2.21
C LEU A 383 -3.16 -37.23 -2.60
N ASP A 384 -1.99 -37.17 -3.24
CA ASP A 384 -1.20 -38.34 -3.66
C ASP A 384 -0.79 -39.21 -2.48
N LYS A 385 -0.31 -38.60 -1.39
CA LYS A 385 0.06 -39.32 -0.16
C LYS A 385 -1.13 -40.01 0.50
N LEU A 386 -2.31 -39.42 0.37
CA LEU A 386 -3.55 -39.95 0.89
C LEU A 386 -4.20 -40.95 -0.08
N GLY A 387 -3.75 -41.01 -1.33
CA GLY A 387 -4.37 -41.83 -2.37
C GLY A 387 -5.77 -41.35 -2.74
N ILE A 388 -6.03 -40.05 -2.63
CA ILE A 388 -7.31 -39.43 -2.99
C ILE A 388 -7.21 -38.98 -4.45
N GLU A 389 -8.03 -39.58 -5.31
CA GLU A 389 -8.23 -39.15 -6.69
C GLU A 389 -9.48 -38.26 -6.76
N ILE A 390 -9.38 -37.11 -7.42
CA ILE A 390 -10.52 -36.20 -7.63
C ILE A 390 -11.12 -36.49 -9.02
N PRO A 391 -12.39 -36.91 -9.12
CA PRO A 391 -13.04 -37.11 -10.40
C PRO A 391 -13.21 -35.80 -11.19
N ASP A 392 -13.13 -35.88 -12.52
CA ASP A 392 -13.37 -34.73 -13.42
C ASP A 392 -14.78 -34.12 -13.26
N SER A 393 -15.76 -34.93 -12.84
CA SER A 393 -17.15 -34.52 -12.61
C SER A 393 -17.61 -34.90 -11.21
N TRP A 394 -16.83 -34.51 -10.20
CA TRP A 394 -17.18 -34.78 -8.82
C TRP A 394 -18.34 -33.91 -8.30
N THR A 395 -19.09 -34.47 -7.37
CA THR A 395 -20.25 -33.88 -6.73
C THR A 395 -19.94 -33.58 -5.26
N TRP A 396 -20.80 -32.77 -4.61
CA TRP A 396 -20.72 -32.64 -3.15
C TRP A 396 -20.86 -33.98 -2.42
N ASP A 397 -21.57 -34.95 -2.98
CA ASP A 397 -21.70 -36.29 -2.40
C ASP A 397 -20.37 -37.04 -2.42
N ASP A 398 -19.60 -36.91 -3.50
CA ASP A 398 -18.24 -37.43 -3.59
C ASP A 398 -17.32 -36.75 -2.56
N PHE A 399 -17.44 -35.43 -2.40
CA PHE A 399 -16.71 -34.69 -1.37
C PHE A 399 -17.05 -35.18 0.04
N PHE A 400 -18.33 -35.33 0.39
CA PHE A 400 -18.75 -35.80 1.71
C PHE A 400 -18.37 -37.25 1.96
N ALA A 401 -18.26 -38.09 0.92
CA ALA A 401 -17.76 -39.46 1.05
C ALA A 401 -16.29 -39.51 1.54
N LEU A 402 -15.51 -38.43 1.35
CA LEU A 402 -14.15 -38.32 1.88
C LEU A 402 -14.10 -38.08 3.39
N ALA A 403 -15.23 -37.83 4.06
CA ALA A 403 -15.30 -37.65 5.52
C ALA A 403 -14.80 -38.88 6.29
N GLU A 404 -15.25 -40.08 5.90
CA GLU A 404 -14.79 -41.34 6.51
C GLU A 404 -13.29 -41.54 6.34
N TYR A 405 -12.76 -41.13 5.19
CA TYR A 405 -11.33 -41.15 4.93
C TYR A 405 -10.58 -40.18 5.86
N ALA A 406 -11.02 -38.91 5.92
CA ALA A 406 -10.41 -37.89 6.77
C ALA A 406 -10.38 -38.34 8.24
N LYS A 407 -11.49 -38.91 8.71
CA LYS A 407 -11.64 -39.50 10.05
C LYS A 407 -10.65 -40.63 10.31
N SER A 408 -10.60 -41.63 9.42
CA SER A 408 -9.70 -42.79 9.56
C SER A 408 -8.21 -42.42 9.50
N SER A 409 -7.88 -41.33 8.78
CA SER A 409 -6.52 -40.80 8.64
C SER A 409 -6.16 -39.73 9.67
N ASN A 410 -7.07 -39.44 10.62
CA ASN A 410 -6.93 -38.39 11.63
C ASN A 410 -6.51 -37.04 11.02
N GLN A 411 -7.20 -36.66 9.94
CA GLN A 411 -7.08 -35.39 9.23
C GLN A 411 -8.40 -34.62 9.32
N TYR A 412 -8.32 -33.30 9.28
CA TYR A 412 -9.50 -32.49 8.96
C TYR A 412 -9.81 -32.60 7.47
N LEU A 413 -11.08 -32.71 7.11
CA LEU A 413 -11.49 -32.74 5.71
C LEU A 413 -11.26 -31.38 5.06
N ILE A 414 -11.73 -30.29 5.70
CA ILE A 414 -11.69 -28.95 5.13
C ILE A 414 -11.30 -27.89 6.16
N SER A 415 -10.58 -26.86 5.72
CA SER A 415 -10.41 -25.61 6.46
C SER A 415 -11.52 -24.63 6.10
N ALA A 416 -12.22 -24.12 7.10
CA ALA A 416 -13.30 -23.14 6.95
C ALA A 416 -13.16 -22.02 7.98
N THR A 417 -13.61 -20.81 7.64
CA THR A 417 -13.72 -19.69 8.58
C THR A 417 -15.13 -19.64 9.15
N ASP A 418 -15.31 -18.94 10.27
CA ASP A 418 -16.64 -18.77 10.88
C ASP A 418 -17.55 -17.98 9.93
N GLY A 419 -18.68 -18.58 9.53
CA GLY A 419 -19.65 -17.98 8.61
C GLY A 419 -19.32 -18.09 7.13
N TRP A 420 -18.23 -18.78 6.74
CA TRP A 420 -17.89 -18.97 5.33
C TRP A 420 -17.91 -20.44 4.93
N ASP A 421 -19.08 -20.89 4.49
CA ASP A 421 -19.30 -22.27 4.08
C ASP A 421 -19.35 -22.35 2.53
N PRO A 422 -18.44 -23.08 1.86
CA PRO A 422 -18.40 -23.19 0.39
C PRO A 422 -19.73 -23.63 -0.22
N ILE A 423 -20.44 -24.49 0.50
CA ILE A 423 -21.75 -25.01 0.11
C ILE A 423 -22.80 -23.90 0.03
N LEU A 424 -22.72 -22.89 0.90
CA LEU A 424 -23.66 -21.79 0.94
C LEU A 424 -23.40 -20.85 -0.24
N CYS A 425 -22.14 -20.48 -0.46
CA CYS A 425 -21.77 -19.61 -1.58
C CYS A 425 -22.23 -20.21 -2.92
N GLN A 426 -22.02 -21.51 -3.13
CA GLN A 426 -22.46 -22.17 -4.37
C GLN A 426 -23.99 -22.32 -4.44
N TYR A 427 -24.66 -22.62 -3.32
CA TYR A 427 -26.11 -22.67 -3.28
C TYR A 427 -26.72 -21.33 -3.70
N GLU A 428 -26.24 -20.24 -3.11
CA GLU A 428 -26.71 -18.89 -3.40
C GLU A 428 -26.46 -18.53 -4.87
N SER A 429 -25.29 -18.87 -5.41
CA SER A 429 -25.01 -18.69 -6.85
C SER A 429 -25.92 -19.51 -7.79
N ILE A 430 -26.55 -20.61 -7.35
CA ILE A 430 -27.40 -21.44 -8.22
C ILE A 430 -28.89 -21.13 -8.06
N TYR A 431 -29.32 -20.81 -6.83
CA TYR A 431 -30.72 -20.77 -6.45
C TYR A 431 -31.21 -19.39 -6.03
N CYS A 432 -30.30 -18.42 -5.85
CA CYS A 432 -30.64 -17.08 -5.46
C CYS A 432 -30.30 -16.07 -6.57
N ASP A 433 -31.20 -15.10 -6.75
CA ASP A 433 -31.01 -13.85 -7.47
C ASP A 433 -31.49 -12.74 -6.54
N PHE A 434 -30.55 -12.06 -5.89
CA PHE A 434 -30.89 -11.04 -4.89
C PHE A 434 -31.45 -9.76 -5.53
N TYR A 435 -31.17 -9.52 -6.81
CA TYR A 435 -31.71 -8.40 -7.56
C TYR A 435 -33.20 -8.59 -7.89
N GLU A 436 -33.56 -9.77 -8.40
CA GLU A 436 -34.97 -10.14 -8.68
C GLU A 436 -35.74 -10.57 -7.42
N GLY A 437 -35.08 -10.58 -6.25
CA GLY A 437 -35.68 -10.98 -4.99
C GLY A 437 -35.98 -12.48 -4.90
N VAL A 438 -35.29 -13.31 -5.69
CA VAL A 438 -35.39 -14.77 -5.66
C VAL A 438 -34.37 -15.30 -4.65
N HIS A 439 -34.83 -15.84 -3.52
CA HIS A 439 -33.93 -16.46 -2.53
C HIS A 439 -34.72 -17.46 -1.67
N ASP A 440 -34.84 -18.69 -2.14
CA ASP A 440 -35.54 -19.75 -1.41
C ASP A 440 -34.54 -20.66 -0.68
N TYR A 441 -34.61 -20.69 0.64
CA TYR A 441 -33.79 -21.58 1.49
C TYR A 441 -34.61 -22.74 2.08
N ASN A 442 -35.86 -22.92 1.67
CA ASN A 442 -36.72 -24.02 2.08
C ASN A 442 -36.70 -25.19 1.06
N THR A 443 -35.61 -25.33 0.31
CA THR A 443 -35.44 -26.41 -0.67
C THR A 443 -34.86 -27.67 -0.04
N GLU A 444 -35.18 -28.84 -0.60
CA GLU A 444 -34.57 -30.11 -0.17
C GLU A 444 -33.04 -30.09 -0.35
N VAL A 445 -32.57 -29.42 -1.41
CA VAL A 445 -31.13 -29.26 -1.71
C VAL A 445 -30.43 -28.50 -0.58
N PHE A 446 -30.95 -27.33 -0.19
CA PHE A 446 -30.37 -26.54 0.91
C PHE A 446 -30.37 -27.32 2.22
N GLN A 447 -31.52 -27.90 2.58
CA GLN A 447 -31.65 -28.63 3.84
C GLN A 447 -30.71 -29.84 3.91
N ASN A 448 -30.53 -30.57 2.79
CA ASN A 448 -29.60 -31.68 2.73
C ASN A 448 -28.14 -31.22 2.89
N LEU A 449 -27.75 -30.13 2.23
CA LEU A 449 -26.41 -29.54 2.38
C LEU A 449 -26.12 -29.16 3.84
N VAL A 450 -27.04 -28.43 4.49
CA VAL A 450 -26.90 -28.04 5.90
C VAL A 450 -26.77 -29.25 6.82
N ARG A 451 -27.57 -30.31 6.59
CA ARG A 451 -27.47 -31.56 7.37
C ARG A 451 -26.10 -32.24 7.21
N LYS A 452 -25.59 -32.34 5.97
CA LYS A 452 -24.28 -32.94 5.71
C LYS A 452 -23.14 -32.13 6.31
N TRP A 453 -23.22 -30.81 6.23
CA TRP A 453 -22.23 -29.92 6.85
C TRP A 453 -22.24 -29.98 8.37
N LYS A 454 -23.44 -29.95 8.99
CA LYS A 454 -23.60 -30.17 10.44
C LYS A 454 -23.01 -31.51 10.87
N ASN A 455 -23.14 -32.55 10.06
CA ASN A 455 -22.51 -33.84 10.35
C ASN A 455 -20.97 -33.72 10.39
N LEU A 456 -20.35 -33.04 9.41
CA LEU A 456 -18.90 -32.79 9.44
C LEU A 456 -18.45 -32.03 10.69
N GLU A 457 -19.23 -31.05 11.14
CA GLU A 457 -18.99 -30.34 12.40
C GLU A 457 -19.08 -31.27 13.61
N CYS A 458 -20.15 -32.05 13.74
CA CYS A 458 -20.34 -32.99 14.84
C CYS A 458 -19.24 -34.06 14.89
N GLU A 459 -18.67 -34.44 13.75
CA GLU A 459 -17.55 -35.36 13.68
C GLU A 459 -16.17 -34.72 13.88
N GLY A 460 -16.11 -33.38 14.03
CA GLY A 460 -14.86 -32.65 14.22
C GLY A 460 -13.95 -32.65 12.99
N LEU A 461 -14.54 -32.73 11.79
CA LEU A 461 -13.80 -32.83 10.52
C LEU A 461 -13.54 -31.47 9.86
N ILE A 462 -14.00 -30.37 10.46
CA ILE A 462 -13.77 -29.01 9.97
C ILE A 462 -12.70 -28.34 10.83
N TYR A 463 -11.63 -27.87 10.17
CA TYR A 463 -10.60 -27.08 10.82
C TYR A 463 -10.99 -25.60 10.78
N ARG A 464 -11.58 -25.12 11.89
CA ARG A 464 -11.98 -23.72 12.05
C ARG A 464 -10.76 -22.82 12.20
N VAL A 465 -10.65 -21.80 11.35
CA VAL A 465 -9.55 -20.83 11.35
C VAL A 465 -10.08 -19.40 11.38
N ASN A 466 -9.41 -18.54 12.17
CA ASN A 466 -9.63 -17.09 12.11
C ASN A 466 -8.88 -16.43 10.94
N ASP A 467 -7.89 -17.13 10.39
CA ASP A 467 -7.06 -16.68 9.28
C ASP A 467 -7.29 -17.61 8.08
N PRO A 468 -7.88 -17.13 6.96
CA PRO A 468 -8.08 -17.90 5.74
C PRO A 468 -6.78 -18.49 5.18
N SER A 469 -5.61 -17.91 5.51
CA SER A 469 -4.31 -18.39 5.06
C SER A 469 -3.79 -19.61 5.84
N ALA A 470 -4.39 -19.96 6.98
CA ALA A 470 -4.00 -21.14 7.78
C ALA A 470 -4.48 -22.45 7.11
N SER A 471 -3.58 -23.44 6.97
CA SER A 471 -3.90 -24.75 6.37
C SER A 471 -3.93 -25.83 7.43
N GLY A 472 -5.09 -26.48 7.59
CA GLY A 472 -5.23 -27.66 8.47
C GLY A 472 -6.06 -28.79 7.84
N GLY A 473 -6.97 -28.46 6.93
CA GLY A 473 -7.79 -29.40 6.16
C GLY A 473 -7.04 -30.07 5.01
N ILE A 474 -7.59 -31.16 4.47
CA ILE A 474 -7.20 -31.71 3.17
C ILE A 474 -7.53 -30.68 2.07
N PHE A 475 -8.74 -30.14 2.14
CA PHE A 475 -9.23 -29.09 1.27
C PHE A 475 -9.27 -27.73 1.96
N ARG A 476 -9.30 -26.69 1.15
CA ARG A 476 -9.62 -25.33 1.55
C ARG A 476 -10.51 -24.68 0.51
N PHE A 477 -11.50 -23.93 0.95
CA PHE A 477 -12.24 -23.03 0.08
C PHE A 477 -11.65 -21.63 0.14
N GLU A 478 -11.23 -21.07 -1.00
CA GLU A 478 -10.73 -19.70 -1.08
C GLU A 478 -10.85 -19.11 -2.47
N GLU A 479 -10.69 -17.80 -2.56
CA GLU A 479 -10.48 -17.08 -3.81
C GLU A 479 -9.16 -17.51 -4.43
N VAL A 480 -9.19 -17.86 -5.71
CA VAL A 480 -8.00 -18.17 -6.48
C VAL A 480 -7.61 -17.01 -7.40
N TYR A 481 -6.29 -16.87 -7.57
CA TYR A 481 -5.69 -15.88 -8.44
C TYR A 481 -4.95 -16.58 -9.57
N TYR A 482 -5.08 -16.02 -10.76
CA TYR A 482 -4.43 -16.56 -11.94
C TYR A 482 -2.90 -16.55 -11.78
N GLY A 483 -2.24 -17.68 -12.04
CA GLY A 483 -0.78 -17.78 -12.14
C GLY A 483 0.03 -17.66 -10.85
N LYS A 484 -0.61 -17.61 -9.66
CA LYS A 484 0.08 -17.36 -8.39
C LYS A 484 0.50 -18.62 -7.61
N ASP A 485 0.04 -19.82 -7.98
CA ASP A 485 0.07 -20.96 -7.06
C ASP A 485 0.53 -22.29 -7.67
N THR A 486 1.41 -23.00 -6.94
CA THR A 486 1.89 -24.36 -7.22
C THR A 486 0.97 -25.45 -6.66
N VAL A 487 -0.30 -25.12 -6.40
CA VAL A 487 -1.25 -25.99 -5.70
C VAL A 487 -2.38 -26.30 -6.67
N SER A 488 -2.80 -27.56 -6.74
CA SER A 488 -3.90 -27.98 -7.60
C SER A 488 -5.18 -27.22 -7.25
N ILE A 489 -5.57 -26.33 -8.17
CA ILE A 489 -6.89 -25.75 -8.25
C ILE A 489 -7.81 -26.88 -8.70
N LEU A 490 -8.93 -27.08 -8.00
CA LEU A 490 -9.92 -28.09 -8.38
C LEU A 490 -11.11 -27.39 -9.05
N PRO A 491 -11.87 -28.05 -9.94
CA PRO A 491 -13.19 -27.57 -10.29
C PRO A 491 -14.10 -27.63 -9.06
N MET A 492 -15.06 -26.71 -8.95
CA MET A 492 -16.06 -26.77 -7.88
C MET A 492 -16.92 -28.05 -8.02
N PRO A 493 -17.20 -28.77 -6.92
CA PRO A 493 -18.10 -29.92 -6.98
C PRO A 493 -19.48 -29.52 -7.49
N GLN A 494 -20.11 -30.39 -8.28
CA GLN A 494 -21.47 -30.13 -8.75
C GLN A 494 -22.48 -30.20 -7.60
N LEU A 495 -23.45 -29.29 -7.64
CA LEU A 495 -24.60 -29.26 -6.74
C LEU A 495 -25.87 -29.53 -7.54
N ASP A 496 -26.58 -30.62 -7.21
CA ASP A 496 -27.81 -31.02 -7.91
C ASP A 496 -27.63 -31.13 -9.44
N GLY A 497 -26.49 -31.70 -9.87
CA GLY A 497 -26.12 -31.85 -11.28
C GLY A 497 -25.75 -30.55 -12.00
N ARG A 498 -25.65 -29.42 -11.29
CA ARG A 498 -25.27 -28.11 -11.83
C ARG A 498 -23.85 -27.75 -11.41
N SER A 499 -23.05 -27.27 -12.37
CA SER A 499 -21.77 -26.64 -12.10
C SER A 499 -21.97 -25.14 -11.93
N ALA A 500 -21.57 -24.60 -10.78
CA ALA A 500 -21.45 -23.17 -10.56
C ALA A 500 -20.20 -22.87 -9.75
N THR A 501 -19.41 -21.92 -10.22
CA THR A 501 -18.24 -21.42 -9.51
C THR A 501 -18.59 -20.03 -9.00
N PRO A 502 -18.76 -19.83 -7.68
CA PRO A 502 -19.03 -18.50 -7.14
C PRO A 502 -17.88 -17.56 -7.50
N ILE A 503 -18.19 -16.37 -8.00
CA ILE A 503 -17.20 -15.36 -8.38
C ILE A 503 -17.41 -14.09 -7.56
N SER A 504 -16.38 -13.68 -6.83
CA SER A 504 -16.25 -12.30 -6.34
C SER A 504 -15.65 -11.46 -7.45
N MET A 505 -16.17 -10.27 -7.70
CA MET A 505 -15.56 -9.35 -8.65
C MET A 505 -15.52 -7.94 -8.11
N TYR A 506 -14.63 -7.15 -8.68
CA TYR A 506 -14.62 -5.71 -8.56
C TYR A 506 -14.71 -5.09 -9.95
N GLY A 507 -15.55 -4.07 -10.09
CA GLY A 507 -15.75 -3.36 -11.35
C GLY A 507 -15.72 -1.85 -11.18
N LEU A 508 -15.49 -1.16 -12.30
CA LEU A 508 -15.75 0.27 -12.43
C LEU A 508 -17.16 0.46 -13.01
N TYR A 509 -17.97 1.26 -12.33
CA TYR A 509 -19.34 1.54 -12.71
C TYR A 509 -19.56 3.04 -12.82
N VAL A 510 -20.28 3.49 -13.83
CA VAL A 510 -20.62 4.91 -13.98
C VAL A 510 -21.85 5.23 -13.13
N ASN A 511 -21.77 6.30 -12.35
CA ASN A 511 -22.93 6.82 -11.63
C ASN A 511 -23.95 7.38 -12.63
N ARG A 512 -25.17 6.81 -12.66
CA ARG A 512 -26.28 7.26 -13.53
C ARG A 512 -26.59 8.75 -13.36
N TYR A 513 -26.36 9.31 -12.18
CA TYR A 513 -26.62 10.71 -11.85
C TYR A 513 -25.39 11.63 -11.98
N SER A 514 -24.26 11.12 -12.48
CA SER A 514 -23.05 11.91 -12.70
C SER A 514 -23.33 13.09 -13.63
N LYS A 515 -22.79 14.27 -13.28
CA LYS A 515 -22.77 15.44 -14.18
C LYS A 515 -21.69 15.35 -15.26
N ASN A 516 -20.82 14.35 -15.16
CA ASN A 516 -19.72 14.06 -16.07
C ASN A 516 -19.90 12.67 -16.73
N ALA A 517 -21.13 12.15 -16.82
CA ALA A 517 -21.39 10.78 -17.25
C ALA A 517 -20.71 10.42 -18.60
N GLU A 518 -20.77 11.31 -19.60
CA GLU A 518 -20.09 11.10 -20.89
C GLU A 518 -18.58 10.90 -20.73
N MET A 519 -17.93 11.70 -19.90
CA MET A 519 -16.48 11.60 -19.64
C MET A 519 -16.14 10.39 -18.75
N ALA A 520 -17.05 10.00 -17.86
CA ALA A 520 -16.91 8.77 -17.09
C ALA A 520 -16.98 7.53 -18.00
N VAL A 521 -17.92 7.51 -18.95
CA VAL A 521 -18.04 6.46 -19.95
C VAL A 521 -16.80 6.40 -20.83
N GLU A 522 -16.32 7.54 -21.35
CA GLU A 522 -15.08 7.55 -22.15
C GLU A 522 -13.86 7.08 -21.34
N PHE A 523 -13.79 7.41 -20.05
CA PHE A 523 -12.74 6.86 -19.19
C PHE A 523 -12.82 5.33 -19.11
N LEU A 524 -14.02 4.75 -18.99
CA LEU A 524 -14.22 3.29 -18.98
C LEU A 524 -13.92 2.65 -20.35
N GLU A 525 -14.20 3.32 -21.46
CA GLU A 525 -13.76 2.90 -22.81
C GLU A 525 -12.24 2.83 -22.92
N ILE A 526 -11.55 3.86 -22.42
CA ILE A 526 -10.08 3.88 -22.38
C ILE A 526 -9.58 2.77 -21.46
N TYR A 527 -10.13 2.67 -20.25
CA TYR A 527 -9.70 1.68 -19.26
C TYR A 527 -9.87 0.26 -19.79
N SER A 528 -10.99 -0.05 -20.45
CA SER A 528 -11.26 -1.38 -21.01
C SER A 528 -10.42 -1.72 -22.24
N SER A 529 -9.74 -0.75 -22.85
CA SER A 529 -9.01 -0.98 -24.10
C SER A 529 -7.87 -2.00 -23.97
N PRO A 530 -7.56 -2.78 -25.03
CA PRO A 530 -6.44 -3.72 -25.02
C PRO A 530 -5.10 -3.07 -24.67
N GLU A 531 -4.85 -1.82 -25.10
CA GLU A 531 -3.62 -1.09 -24.76
C GLU A 531 -3.48 -0.88 -23.25
N VAL A 532 -4.57 -0.48 -22.58
CA VAL A 532 -4.56 -0.27 -21.13
C VAL A 532 -4.45 -1.60 -20.40
N GLN A 533 -5.24 -2.61 -20.80
CA GLN A 533 -5.24 -3.90 -20.12
C GLN A 533 -3.93 -4.68 -20.28
N ALA A 534 -3.16 -4.43 -21.34
CA ALA A 534 -1.83 -4.99 -21.53
C ALA A 534 -0.78 -4.51 -20.51
N GLU A 535 -0.99 -3.37 -19.84
CA GLU A 535 -0.08 -2.85 -18.79
C GLU A 535 -0.17 -3.62 -17.46
N SER A 536 -1.06 -4.62 -17.36
CA SER A 536 -1.20 -5.43 -16.15
C SER A 536 0.09 -6.21 -15.83
N GLN A 537 0.73 -5.87 -14.71
CA GLN A 537 1.78 -6.69 -14.09
C GLN A 537 1.20 -7.61 -12.99
N SER A 538 -0.12 -7.65 -12.87
CA SER A 538 -0.81 -8.15 -11.72
C SER A 538 -1.34 -9.57 -11.98
N PRO A 539 -1.07 -10.56 -11.09
CA PRO A 539 -1.75 -11.86 -11.13
C PRO A 539 -3.25 -11.74 -10.80
N TYR A 540 -3.71 -10.52 -10.49
CA TYR A 540 -5.05 -10.21 -10.05
C TYR A 540 -5.99 -9.73 -11.17
N TRP A 541 -5.84 -10.05 -12.48
CA TRP A 541 -6.88 -9.89 -13.56
C TRP A 541 -6.45 -9.38 -14.93
N PRO A 542 -7.39 -9.32 -15.92
CA PRO A 542 -8.11 -10.42 -16.57
C PRO A 542 -7.48 -10.58 -17.95
N MET A 543 -7.16 -11.82 -18.30
CA MET A 543 -6.39 -12.07 -19.50
C MET A 543 -7.18 -11.66 -20.73
N LEU A 544 -6.48 -10.95 -21.62
CA LEU A 544 -6.94 -10.83 -22.98
C LEU A 544 -7.13 -12.26 -23.54
N ASP A 545 -8.21 -12.52 -24.28
CA ASP A 545 -8.47 -13.72 -25.08
C ASP A 545 -7.53 -13.76 -26.28
N VAL A 546 -6.23 -13.67 -26.01
CA VAL A 546 -5.21 -13.95 -27.00
C VAL A 546 -4.68 -15.32 -26.65
N ASP A 547 -4.63 -16.20 -27.64
CA ASP A 547 -3.93 -17.48 -27.56
C ASP A 547 -2.61 -17.25 -26.81
N VAL A 548 -2.38 -18.00 -25.74
CA VAL A 548 -1.19 -17.85 -24.88
C VAL A 548 0.10 -17.95 -25.72
N ASN A 549 0.02 -18.59 -26.89
CA ASN A 549 1.11 -18.67 -27.87
C ASN A 549 1.31 -17.38 -28.69
N ASP A 550 0.24 -16.63 -29.03
CA ASP A 550 0.31 -15.33 -29.72
C ASP A 550 0.64 -14.19 -28.74
N CYS A 551 0.35 -14.37 -27.46
CA CYS A 551 0.74 -13.46 -26.37
C CYS A 551 2.26 -13.27 -26.21
N ALA A 552 3.07 -14.24 -26.64
CA ALA A 552 4.53 -14.17 -26.46
C ALA A 552 5.18 -13.00 -27.24
N GLU A 553 4.55 -12.54 -28.34
CA GLU A 553 5.00 -11.36 -29.09
C GLU A 553 4.45 -10.04 -28.53
N PHE A 554 3.24 -10.04 -27.94
CA PHE A 554 2.60 -8.85 -27.39
C PHE A 554 3.12 -8.49 -25.98
N TYR A 555 3.32 -9.52 -25.15
CA TYR A 555 3.91 -9.40 -23.82
C TYR A 555 5.41 -9.69 -23.90
N GLY A 556 6.19 -8.73 -24.41
CA GLY A 556 7.67 -8.77 -24.38
C GLY A 556 8.29 -8.80 -22.97
N TRP A 557 7.48 -9.07 -21.94
CA TRP A 557 7.76 -9.03 -20.50
C TRP A 557 7.42 -10.35 -19.80
N TYR A 558 7.30 -11.47 -20.53
CA TYR A 558 7.33 -12.79 -19.91
C TYR A 558 8.72 -13.00 -19.25
N ASN A 559 8.85 -12.52 -18.01
CA ASN A 559 10.07 -12.56 -17.25
C ASN A 559 10.00 -13.75 -16.28
N PRO A 560 10.60 -14.91 -16.61
CA PRO A 560 10.63 -16.06 -15.72
C PRO A 560 11.29 -15.78 -14.36
N GLU A 561 11.98 -14.63 -14.21
CA GLU A 561 12.55 -14.21 -12.92
C GLU A 561 11.55 -13.55 -11.96
N LEU A 562 10.35 -13.15 -12.41
CA LEU A 562 9.30 -12.57 -11.54
C LEU A 562 8.48 -13.62 -10.78
N GLY A 563 8.76 -14.92 -10.98
CA GLY A 563 8.16 -15.99 -10.18
C GLY A 563 6.67 -16.25 -10.44
N LEU A 564 6.09 -15.67 -11.51
CA LEU A 564 4.85 -16.18 -12.08
C LEU A 564 5.21 -17.51 -12.75
N SER A 565 4.90 -18.61 -12.07
CA SER A 565 5.06 -19.94 -12.65
C SER A 565 4.25 -19.99 -13.94
N SER A 566 4.86 -20.46 -15.04
CA SER A 566 4.13 -20.79 -16.25
C SER A 566 2.97 -21.71 -15.86
N LEU A 567 1.74 -21.23 -16.03
CA LEU A 567 0.58 -22.09 -15.85
C LEU A 567 0.72 -23.26 -16.79
N THR A 568 0.48 -24.46 -16.27
CA THR A 568 0.44 -25.63 -17.13
C THR A 568 -0.82 -25.54 -18.01
N PRO A 569 -0.86 -26.20 -19.17
CA PRO A 569 -2.09 -26.31 -19.96
C PRO A 569 -3.27 -26.87 -19.16
N GLU A 570 -2.99 -27.69 -18.14
CA GLU A 570 -3.98 -28.21 -17.20
C GLU A 570 -4.54 -27.10 -16.29
N ASP A 571 -3.67 -26.26 -15.71
CA ASP A 571 -4.11 -25.15 -14.87
C ASP A 571 -4.90 -24.10 -15.66
N ASP A 572 -4.50 -23.82 -16.92
CA ASP A 572 -5.26 -22.93 -17.82
C ASP A 572 -6.64 -23.49 -18.14
N ALA A 573 -6.74 -24.79 -18.43
CA ALA A 573 -8.02 -25.46 -18.70
C ALA A 573 -8.94 -25.41 -17.48
N ILE A 574 -8.43 -25.66 -16.28
CA ILE A 574 -9.20 -25.57 -15.03
C ILE A 574 -9.64 -24.12 -14.80
N TRP A 575 -8.76 -23.14 -15.01
CA TRP A 575 -9.11 -21.74 -14.86
C TRP A 575 -10.23 -21.31 -15.82
N ARG A 576 -10.13 -21.72 -17.09
CA ARG A 576 -11.21 -21.50 -18.08
C ARG A 576 -12.51 -22.16 -17.68
N GLU A 577 -12.46 -23.36 -17.12
CA GLU A 577 -13.66 -24.05 -16.63
C GLU A 577 -14.29 -23.33 -15.42
N LEU A 578 -13.48 -22.83 -14.47
CA LEU A 578 -13.97 -22.03 -13.35
C LEU A 578 -14.68 -20.76 -13.84
N LEU A 579 -14.11 -20.10 -14.85
CA LEU A 579 -14.71 -18.92 -15.45
C LEU A 579 -15.97 -19.27 -16.23
N ARG A 580 -15.93 -20.30 -17.07
CA ARG A 580 -17.09 -20.76 -17.88
C ARG A 580 -18.28 -21.17 -17.02
N THR A 581 -18.03 -21.73 -15.85
CA THR A 581 -19.06 -22.08 -14.85
C THR A 581 -19.27 -20.98 -13.82
N GLY A 582 -18.62 -19.83 -14.00
CA GLY A 582 -18.67 -18.69 -13.13
C GLY A 582 -20.08 -18.15 -12.96
N VAL A 583 -20.46 -17.86 -11.72
CA VAL A 583 -21.67 -17.11 -11.43
C VAL A 583 -21.31 -16.02 -10.43
N VAL A 584 -21.75 -14.80 -10.71
CA VAL A 584 -21.54 -13.66 -9.82
C VAL A 584 -22.11 -13.99 -8.46
N TYR A 585 -21.24 -14.00 -7.46
CA TYR A 585 -21.65 -14.22 -6.09
C TYR A 585 -22.09 -12.88 -5.49
N GLU A 586 -23.38 -12.61 -5.60
CA GLU A 586 -24.03 -11.49 -4.94
C GLU A 586 -24.37 -11.85 -3.49
N ARG A 587 -24.43 -10.83 -2.63
CA ARG A 587 -24.64 -11.03 -1.19
C ARG A 587 -25.65 -10.02 -0.67
N ASN A 588 -26.71 -10.51 -0.02
CA ASN A 588 -27.48 -9.65 0.90
C ASN A 588 -26.76 -9.61 2.25
N ARG A 589 -26.15 -8.46 2.58
CA ARG A 589 -25.33 -8.29 3.79
C ARG A 589 -26.07 -8.62 5.08
N ASP A 590 -27.29 -8.10 5.24
CA ASP A 590 -28.07 -8.25 6.46
C ASP A 590 -28.48 -9.71 6.65
N PHE A 591 -28.84 -10.36 5.54
CA PHE A 591 -29.16 -11.77 5.54
C PHE A 591 -27.94 -12.63 5.88
N ILE A 592 -26.74 -12.31 5.36
CA ILE A 592 -25.52 -13.09 5.65
C ILE A 592 -25.10 -12.98 7.10
N HIS A 593 -25.16 -11.80 7.71
CA HIS A 593 -24.89 -11.67 9.14
C HIS A 593 -25.84 -12.52 9.97
N THR A 594 -27.13 -12.50 9.59
CA THR A 594 -28.15 -13.33 10.23
C THR A 594 -27.89 -14.82 10.02
N LEU A 595 -27.61 -15.25 8.79
CA LEU A 595 -27.35 -16.64 8.45
C LEU A 595 -26.04 -17.15 9.08
N SER A 596 -25.00 -16.32 9.16
CA SER A 596 -23.75 -16.65 9.85
C SER A 596 -23.98 -16.88 11.34
N GLU A 597 -24.80 -16.04 11.97
CA GLU A 597 -25.19 -16.21 13.37
C GLU A 597 -26.07 -17.45 13.57
N LEU A 598 -27.02 -17.72 12.68
CA LEU A 598 -27.83 -18.95 12.72
C LEU A 598 -26.97 -20.20 12.52
N ASN A 599 -25.98 -20.15 11.61
CA ASN A 599 -25.01 -21.24 11.41
C ASN A 599 -24.21 -21.48 12.68
N ARG A 600 -23.71 -20.42 13.32
CA ARG A 600 -23.01 -20.52 14.61
C ARG A 600 -23.90 -21.18 15.67
N GLN A 601 -25.13 -20.69 15.86
CA GLN A 601 -26.10 -21.26 16.81
C GLN A 601 -26.39 -22.73 16.52
N LEU A 602 -26.56 -23.10 15.25
CA LEU A 602 -26.78 -24.47 14.83
C LEU A 602 -25.57 -25.34 15.15
N PHE A 603 -24.35 -24.90 14.84
CA PHE A 603 -23.14 -25.69 15.02
C PHE A 603 -22.74 -25.83 16.50
N GLU A 604 -23.07 -24.85 17.34
CA GLU A 604 -22.90 -24.89 18.80
C GLU A 604 -24.04 -25.63 19.54
N ASP A 605 -24.98 -26.23 18.81
CA ASP A 605 -26.17 -26.91 19.36
C ASP A 605 -27.07 -25.98 20.22
N GLU A 606 -27.01 -24.66 19.99
CA GLU A 606 -27.89 -23.67 20.62
C GLU A 606 -29.33 -23.75 20.08
N ILE A 607 -29.48 -24.12 18.80
CA ILE A 607 -30.77 -24.34 18.13
C ILE A 607 -30.79 -25.69 17.40
N SER A 608 -31.99 -26.27 17.27
CA SER A 608 -32.20 -27.49 16.48
C SER A 608 -32.13 -27.24 14.96
N LEU A 609 -31.97 -28.30 14.15
CA LEU A 609 -32.07 -28.20 12.69
C LEU A 609 -33.45 -27.68 12.24
N GLU A 610 -34.51 -28.14 12.90
CA GLU A 610 -35.88 -27.70 12.62
C GLU A 610 -36.06 -26.22 12.95
N GLU A 611 -35.52 -25.76 14.09
CA GLU A 611 -35.53 -24.35 14.46
C GLU A 611 -34.70 -23.50 13.50
N TYR A 612 -33.51 -23.97 13.10
CA TYR A 612 -32.68 -23.30 12.11
C TYR A 612 -33.44 -23.08 10.80
N PHE A 613 -34.03 -24.12 10.21
CA PHE A 613 -34.78 -23.99 8.96
C PHE A 613 -36.01 -23.06 9.11
N ALA A 614 -36.70 -23.12 10.25
CA ALA A 614 -37.81 -22.21 10.52
C ALA A 614 -37.35 -20.74 10.56
N LYS A 615 -36.22 -20.45 11.23
CA LYS A 615 -35.66 -19.09 11.31
C LYS A 615 -35.14 -18.61 9.97
N VAL A 616 -34.44 -19.44 9.21
CA VAL A 616 -33.97 -19.07 7.85
C VAL A 616 -35.16 -18.77 6.94
N THR A 617 -36.23 -19.57 7.01
CA THR A 617 -37.46 -19.33 6.24
C THR A 617 -38.15 -18.03 6.66
N GLU A 618 -38.23 -17.74 7.96
CA GLU A 618 -38.81 -16.48 8.48
C GLU A 618 -38.04 -15.24 8.01
N GLN A 619 -36.71 -15.34 7.86
CA GLN A 619 -35.88 -14.22 7.40
C GLN A 619 -35.94 -14.00 5.89
N THR A 620 -36.42 -14.98 5.13
CA THR A 620 -36.47 -14.96 3.65
C THR A 620 -37.90 -14.79 3.10
N SER A 621 -38.91 -14.83 3.98
CA SER A 621 -40.32 -14.52 3.70
C SER A 621 -40.65 -13.07 3.95
#